data_AF-A0A1I0V3S1-F1
#
_entry.id   AF-A0A1I0V3S1-F1
#
_cell.length_a   1.000
_cell.length_b   1.000
_cell.length_c   1.000
_cell.angle_alpha   90.00
_cell.angle_beta   90.00
_cell.angle_gamma   90.00
#
_symmetry.space_group_name_H-M   'P 1'
#
loop_
_entity.id
_entity.type
_entity.pdbx_description
1 polymer ?
#
loop_
_entity_poly.entity_id
_entity_poly.type
_entity_poly.pdbx_seq_one_letter_code
_entity_poly.pdbx_strand_id
1 'polypeptide(L)'
;MQLTLPLTEALAVARGSGRVPPFVVDLAPTADGVAVRVDLSRMPEASSALRWAAALAGPVDVVVRYTGLVDGTATFAVTSRARAVPLHVLVNSLTSTATSVLRQRGLGDLVEVRRGEEEPVVAVRVQHAIDQRAPGARLTALELRDGVAHLTLDITGLRVS
;
A
#
# COMPACT_ATOMS: atom_id res chain seq x y z
N MET A 1 -6.25 23.07 7.92
CA MET A 1 -5.12 23.19 6.97
C MET A 1 -5.31 22.16 5.85
N GLN A 2 -5.03 22.52 4.60
CA GLN A 2 -5.04 21.57 3.48
C GLN A 2 -3.62 21.30 3.00
N LEU A 3 -3.34 20.04 2.69
CA LEU A 3 -2.07 19.58 2.13
C LEU A 3 -2.36 18.76 0.87
N THR A 4 -1.48 18.89 -0.12
CA THR A 4 -1.52 18.09 -1.34
C THR A 4 -0.18 17.41 -1.53
N LEU A 5 -0.21 16.12 -1.84
CA LEU A 5 0.98 15.32 -2.11
C LEU A 5 0.79 14.56 -3.43
N PRO A 6 1.52 14.94 -4.50
CA PRO A 6 1.55 14.13 -5.71
C PRO A 6 2.03 12.71 -5.40
N LEU A 7 1.32 11.70 -5.91
CA LEU A 7 1.70 10.31 -5.71
C LEU A 7 3.06 9.99 -6.35
N THR A 8 3.44 10.70 -7.41
CA THR A 8 4.78 10.64 -8.01
C THR A 8 5.88 10.96 -6.98
N GLU A 9 5.71 12.03 -6.21
CA GLU A 9 6.65 12.44 -5.16
C GLU A 9 6.66 11.44 -4.01
N ALA A 10 5.48 11.01 -3.55
CA ALA A 10 5.36 10.00 -2.50
C ALA A 10 6.08 8.69 -2.88
N LEU A 11 5.93 8.24 -4.13
CA LEU A 11 6.60 7.05 -4.64
C LEU A 11 8.10 7.25 -4.83
N ALA A 12 8.55 8.45 -5.22
CA ALA A 12 9.97 8.77 -5.29
C ALA A 12 10.64 8.69 -3.91
N VAL A 13 10.00 9.25 -2.88
CA VAL A 13 10.44 9.14 -1.48
C VAL A 13 10.45 7.68 -1.01
N ALA A 14 9.39 6.92 -1.32
CA ALA A 14 9.32 5.51 -0.97
C ALA A 14 10.49 4.71 -1.57
N ARG A 15 10.79 4.91 -2.87
CA ARG A 15 11.94 4.29 -3.55
C ARG A 15 13.27 4.69 -2.91
N GLY A 16 13.47 5.98 -2.61
CA GLY A 16 14.69 6.49 -1.99
C GLY A 16 14.91 6.01 -0.55
N SER A 17 13.84 5.67 0.17
CA SER A 17 13.91 5.22 1.57
C SER A 17 14.38 3.77 1.78
N GLY A 18 14.51 2.98 0.70
CA GLY A 18 14.81 1.54 0.80
C GLY A 18 13.67 0.68 1.38
N ARG A 19 12.48 1.27 1.60
CA ARG A 19 11.31 0.57 2.16
C ARG A 19 10.49 -0.18 1.11
N VAL A 20 10.76 0.04 -0.19
CA VAL A 20 10.14 -0.74 -1.27
C VAL A 20 10.72 -2.15 -1.28
N PRO A 21 9.89 -3.21 -1.21
CA PRO A 21 10.39 -4.58 -1.28
C PRO A 21 11.09 -4.92 -2.61
N PRO A 22 12.13 -5.77 -2.62
CA PRO A 22 12.90 -6.08 -3.83
C PRO A 22 12.12 -6.87 -4.90
N PHE A 23 10.98 -7.46 -4.52
CA PHE A 23 10.06 -8.11 -5.45
C PHE A 23 9.11 -7.11 -6.14
N VAL A 24 9.06 -5.86 -5.71
CA VAL A 24 8.34 -4.80 -6.43
C VAL A 24 9.29 -4.26 -7.49
N VAL A 25 8.99 -4.54 -8.76
CA VAL A 25 9.83 -4.15 -9.89
C VAL A 25 9.46 -2.79 -10.45
N ASP A 26 8.20 -2.37 -10.30
CA ASP A 26 7.77 -1.04 -10.70
C ASP A 26 6.57 -0.53 -9.86
N LEU A 27 6.44 0.79 -9.80
CA LEU A 27 5.39 1.54 -9.11
C LEU A 27 5.01 2.76 -9.94
N ALA A 28 3.74 2.84 -10.36
CA ALA A 28 3.22 3.98 -11.09
C ALA A 28 1.98 4.53 -10.39
N PRO A 29 1.82 5.86 -10.28
CA PRO A 29 0.59 6.44 -9.77
C PRO A 29 -0.57 6.18 -10.73
N THR A 30 -1.76 5.96 -10.19
CA THR A 30 -3.03 6.02 -10.92
C THR A 30 -3.83 7.23 -10.43
N ALA A 31 -4.99 7.51 -11.04
CA ALA A 31 -5.84 8.62 -10.62
C ALA A 31 -6.25 8.52 -9.13
N ASP A 32 -6.49 7.30 -8.66
CA ASP A 32 -7.09 6.99 -7.36
C ASP A 32 -6.25 6.00 -6.53
N GLY A 33 -4.95 5.86 -6.84
CA GLY A 33 -4.12 4.85 -6.21
C GLY A 33 -2.78 4.62 -6.89
N VAL A 34 -2.32 3.36 -6.88
CA VAL A 34 -1.00 2.96 -7.38
C VAL A 34 -1.10 1.63 -8.14
N ALA A 35 -0.53 1.60 -9.34
CA ALA A 35 -0.22 0.38 -10.06
C ALA A 35 1.16 -0.12 -9.62
N VAL A 36 1.22 -1.38 -9.22
CA VAL A 36 2.40 -2.06 -8.68
C VAL A 36 2.68 -3.25 -9.57
N ARG A 37 3.92 -3.33 -10.07
CA ARG A 37 4.38 -4.52 -10.79
C ARG A 37 5.24 -5.35 -9.87
N VAL A 38 4.89 -6.63 -9.71
CA VAL A 38 5.50 -7.54 -8.74
C VAL A 38 6.10 -8.76 -9.43
N ASP A 39 7.36 -9.05 -9.14
CA ASP A 39 8.01 -10.30 -9.52
C ASP A 39 7.89 -11.31 -8.37
N LEU A 40 6.91 -12.21 -8.51
CA LEU A 40 6.63 -13.25 -7.51
C LEU A 40 7.80 -14.23 -7.32
N SER A 41 8.70 -14.37 -8.30
CA SER A 41 9.87 -15.25 -8.18
C SER A 41 10.87 -14.74 -7.13
N ARG A 42 10.86 -13.42 -6.87
CA ARG A 42 11.70 -12.74 -5.87
C ARG A 42 11.01 -12.60 -4.51
N MET A 43 9.77 -13.08 -4.38
CA MET A 43 9.03 -12.90 -3.15
C MET A 43 9.62 -13.79 -2.04
N PRO A 44 9.94 -13.23 -0.87
CA PRO A 44 10.39 -14.03 0.27
C PRO A 44 9.30 -15.03 0.65
N GLU A 45 9.70 -16.21 1.15
CA GLU A 45 8.79 -17.26 1.63
C GLU A 45 7.87 -17.88 0.55
N ALA A 46 8.02 -17.51 -0.73
CA ALA A 46 7.32 -18.20 -1.82
C ALA A 46 7.82 -19.66 -1.93
N SER A 47 6.88 -20.59 -2.05
CA SER A 47 7.20 -22.01 -2.28
C SER A 47 8.00 -22.17 -3.59
N SER A 48 8.84 -23.20 -3.68
CA SER A 48 9.65 -23.45 -4.88
C SER A 48 8.78 -23.61 -6.12
N ALA A 49 7.63 -24.29 -5.99
CA ALA A 49 6.66 -24.44 -7.08
C ALA A 49 6.09 -23.08 -7.54
N LEU A 50 5.75 -22.19 -6.59
CA LEU A 50 5.28 -20.84 -6.91
C LEU A 50 6.37 -20.01 -7.58
N ARG A 51 7.63 -20.09 -7.12
CA ARG A 51 8.75 -19.38 -7.75
C ARG A 51 8.99 -19.85 -9.18
N TRP A 52 8.92 -21.16 -9.44
CA TRP A 52 9.04 -21.72 -10.79
C TRP A 52 7.88 -21.27 -11.69
N ALA A 53 6.64 -21.37 -11.21
CA ALA A 53 5.47 -20.90 -11.96
C ALA A 53 5.56 -19.40 -12.25
N ALA A 54 5.98 -18.59 -11.28
CA ALA A 54 6.19 -17.16 -11.44
C ALA A 54 7.31 -16.82 -12.43
N ALA A 55 8.43 -17.55 -12.40
CA ALA A 55 9.53 -17.35 -13.33
C ALA A 55 9.10 -17.58 -14.79
N LEU A 56 8.16 -18.50 -15.02
CA LEU A 56 7.58 -18.77 -16.34
C LEU A 56 6.51 -17.74 -16.72
N ALA A 57 5.68 -17.32 -15.77
CA ALA A 57 4.57 -16.39 -16.00
C ALA A 57 5.01 -14.92 -16.13
N GLY A 58 6.18 -14.58 -15.56
CA GLY A 58 6.68 -13.21 -15.49
C GLY A 58 6.03 -12.36 -14.39
N PRO A 59 6.31 -11.04 -14.38
CA PRO A 59 5.78 -10.14 -13.37
C PRO A 59 4.26 -9.96 -13.47
N VAL A 60 3.62 -9.78 -12.33
CA VAL A 60 2.16 -9.57 -12.18
C VAL A 60 1.87 -8.09 -11.93
N ASP A 61 0.85 -7.57 -12.60
CA ASP A 61 0.33 -6.23 -12.36
C ASP A 61 -0.76 -6.25 -11.30
N VAL A 62 -0.60 -5.40 -10.29
CA VAL A 62 -1.50 -5.20 -9.16
C VAL A 62 -1.91 -3.74 -9.14
N VAL A 63 -3.20 -3.46 -8.96
CA VAL A 63 -3.69 -2.08 -8.81
C VAL A 63 -4.29 -1.94 -7.42
N VAL A 64 -3.68 -1.06 -6.64
CA VAL A 64 -4.09 -0.69 -5.29
C VAL A 64 -4.90 0.60 -5.41
N ARG A 65 -6.20 0.53 -5.14
CA ARG A 65 -7.14 1.64 -5.31
C ARG A 65 -7.68 2.11 -3.97
N TYR A 66 -7.67 3.42 -3.73
CA TYR A 66 -8.26 3.99 -2.53
C TYR A 66 -9.77 3.80 -2.50
N THR A 67 -10.30 3.35 -1.36
CA THR A 67 -11.73 3.09 -1.16
C THR A 67 -12.37 3.97 -0.10
N GLY A 68 -11.57 4.60 0.77
CA GLY A 68 -12.08 5.57 1.73
C GLY A 68 -11.25 5.71 3.00
N LEU A 69 -11.66 6.65 3.84
CA LEU A 69 -11.08 6.96 5.14
C LEU A 69 -12.14 6.74 6.21
N VAL A 70 -11.84 5.90 7.21
CA VAL A 70 -12.68 5.69 8.39
C VAL A 70 -11.79 5.75 9.63
N ASP A 71 -12.15 6.60 10.59
CA ASP A 71 -11.44 6.74 11.87
C ASP A 71 -9.91 6.89 11.74
N GLY A 72 -9.46 7.72 10.79
CA GLY A 72 -8.03 7.94 10.54
C GLY A 72 -7.30 6.78 9.84
N THR A 73 -8.03 5.76 9.38
CA THR A 73 -7.53 4.62 8.62
C THR A 73 -7.97 4.70 7.17
N ALA A 74 -7.00 4.86 6.27
CA ALA A 74 -7.21 4.83 4.83
C ALA A 74 -7.27 3.38 4.36
N THR A 75 -8.29 3.06 3.58
CA THR A 75 -8.54 1.71 3.06
C THR A 75 -8.30 1.67 1.56
N PHE A 76 -7.68 0.58 1.10
CA PHE A 76 -7.38 0.36 -0.30
C PHE A 76 -7.80 -1.05 -0.73
N ALA A 77 -8.50 -1.16 -1.84
CA ALA A 77 -8.76 -2.44 -2.50
C ALA A 77 -7.57 -2.83 -3.39
N VAL A 78 -7.19 -4.10 -3.35
CA VAL A 78 -6.09 -4.64 -4.15
C VAL A 78 -6.65 -5.53 -5.23
N THR A 79 -6.79 -4.97 -6.43
CA THR A 79 -7.16 -5.72 -7.63
C THR A 79 -5.88 -6.24 -8.28
N SER A 80 -5.92 -7.40 -8.93
CA SER A 80 -4.78 -7.91 -9.69
C SER A 80 -5.21 -8.33 -11.08
N ARG A 81 -4.35 -8.07 -12.07
CA ARG A 81 -4.58 -8.47 -13.46
C ARG A 81 -3.43 -9.37 -13.88
N ALA A 82 -3.64 -10.69 -13.84
CA ALA A 82 -2.79 -11.64 -14.56
C ALA A 82 -3.63 -12.44 -15.55
N ARG A 83 -3.02 -12.79 -16.67
CA ARG A 83 -3.71 -13.25 -17.88
C ARG A 83 -4.34 -14.65 -17.79
N ALA A 84 -4.16 -15.41 -16.70
CA ALA A 84 -4.56 -16.84 -16.69
C ALA A 84 -4.76 -17.52 -15.32
N VAL A 85 -4.72 -16.82 -14.18
CA VAL A 85 -4.80 -17.46 -12.85
C VAL A 85 -5.93 -16.83 -12.03
N PRO A 86 -6.76 -17.60 -11.29
CA PRO A 86 -7.68 -17.06 -10.29
C PRO A 86 -6.90 -16.35 -9.18
N LEU A 87 -6.57 -15.08 -9.39
CA LEU A 87 -5.60 -14.38 -8.57
C LEU A 87 -6.12 -14.07 -7.17
N HIS A 88 -7.43 -13.97 -6.94
CA HIS A 88 -7.96 -13.72 -5.60
C HIS A 88 -7.48 -14.75 -4.58
N VAL A 89 -7.39 -16.03 -4.97
CA VAL A 89 -6.81 -17.09 -4.11
C VAL A 89 -5.32 -16.86 -3.88
N LEU A 90 -4.60 -16.47 -4.93
CA LEU A 90 -3.17 -16.22 -4.87
C LEU A 90 -2.88 -15.02 -3.96
N VAL A 91 -3.48 -13.86 -4.21
CA VAL A 91 -3.25 -12.64 -3.41
C VAL A 91 -3.70 -12.81 -1.96
N ASN A 92 -4.81 -13.51 -1.69
CA ASN A 92 -5.21 -13.85 -0.31
C ASN A 92 -4.23 -14.84 0.36
N SER A 93 -3.61 -15.75 -0.40
CA SER A 93 -2.57 -16.62 0.15
C SER A 93 -1.30 -15.86 0.54
N LEU A 94 -0.99 -14.76 -0.18
CA LEU A 94 0.19 -13.93 0.06
C LEU A 94 0.01 -12.90 1.17
N THR A 95 -1.19 -12.73 1.71
CA THR A 95 -1.49 -11.75 2.78
C THR A 95 -0.57 -11.92 4.00
N SER A 96 -0.28 -13.17 4.41
CA SER A 96 0.63 -13.45 5.53
C SER A 96 2.07 -13.02 5.24
N THR A 97 2.56 -13.32 4.04
CA THR A 97 3.90 -12.89 3.59
C THR A 97 3.97 -11.37 3.49
N ALA A 98 2.97 -10.71 2.90
CA ALA A 98 2.90 -9.26 2.83
C ALA A 98 2.94 -8.63 4.24
N THR A 99 2.18 -9.19 5.18
CA THR A 99 2.17 -8.76 6.59
C THR A 99 3.53 -8.96 7.26
N SER A 100 4.17 -10.12 7.06
CA SER A 100 5.52 -10.40 7.57
C SER A 100 6.54 -9.39 7.06
N VAL A 101 6.51 -9.12 5.75
CA VAL A 101 7.38 -8.16 5.07
C VAL A 101 7.16 -6.73 5.57
N LEU A 102 5.92 -6.32 5.82
CA LEU A 102 5.60 -5.01 6.38
C LEU A 102 6.13 -4.87 7.81
N ARG A 103 5.99 -5.91 8.64
CA ARG A 103 6.55 -5.94 10.01
C ARG A 103 8.07 -5.84 10.00
N GLN A 104 8.76 -6.60 9.15
CA GLN A 104 10.21 -6.53 9.00
C GLN A 104 10.73 -5.15 8.60
N ARG A 105 9.89 -4.34 7.93
CA ARG A 105 10.20 -2.96 7.53
C ARG A 105 9.72 -1.89 8.52
N GLY A 106 9.24 -2.29 9.71
CA GLY A 106 8.73 -1.37 10.73
C GLY A 106 7.41 -0.70 10.34
N LEU A 107 6.66 -1.28 9.40
CA LEU A 107 5.36 -0.78 8.95
C LEU A 107 4.18 -1.58 9.55
N GLY A 108 4.45 -2.63 10.32
CA GLY A 108 3.42 -3.55 10.83
C GLY A 108 2.38 -2.90 11.76
N ASP A 109 2.73 -1.79 12.40
CA ASP A 109 1.80 -1.03 13.27
C ASP A 109 0.96 -0.02 12.49
N LEU A 110 1.38 0.30 11.26
CA LEU A 110 0.77 1.30 10.39
C LEU A 110 -0.02 0.69 9.25
N VAL A 111 0.38 -0.47 8.76
CA VAL A 111 -0.18 -1.11 7.57
C VAL A 111 -0.62 -2.52 7.92
N GLU A 112 -1.88 -2.81 7.63
CA GLU A 112 -2.49 -4.11 7.81
C GLU A 112 -3.02 -4.60 6.47
N VAL A 113 -2.67 -5.83 6.07
CA VAL A 113 -3.25 -6.48 4.89
C VAL A 113 -4.25 -7.50 5.38
N ARG A 114 -5.51 -7.35 4.96
CA ARG A 114 -6.63 -8.21 5.31
C ARG A 114 -7.05 -9.02 4.10
N ARG A 115 -7.45 -10.27 4.32
CA ARG A 115 -8.19 -11.02 3.31
C ARG A 115 -9.58 -10.41 3.21
N GLY A 116 -10.03 -10.10 2.00
CA GLY A 116 -11.43 -9.80 1.73
C GLY A 116 -12.13 -11.00 1.09
N GLU A 117 -13.46 -10.91 0.99
CA GLU A 117 -14.30 -11.96 0.40
C GLU A 117 -13.93 -12.22 -1.07
N GLU A 118 -13.66 -11.15 -1.83
CA GLU A 118 -13.23 -11.23 -3.23
C GLU A 118 -11.78 -10.75 -3.41
N GLU A 119 -11.45 -9.57 -2.87
CA GLU A 119 -10.13 -8.96 -3.02
C GLU A 119 -9.53 -8.60 -1.67
N PRO A 120 -8.21 -8.73 -1.50
CA PRO A 120 -7.56 -8.28 -0.28
C PRO A 120 -7.66 -6.77 -0.12
N VAL A 121 -7.72 -6.35 1.14
CA VAL A 121 -7.85 -4.97 1.55
C VAL A 121 -6.61 -4.56 2.32
N VAL A 122 -6.03 -3.42 1.97
CA VAL A 122 -4.94 -2.80 2.72
C VAL A 122 -5.51 -1.66 3.55
N ALA A 123 -5.32 -1.73 4.86
CA ALA A 123 -5.68 -0.67 5.79
C ALA A 123 -4.40 0.04 6.27
N VAL A 124 -4.36 1.36 6.12
CA VAL A 124 -3.23 2.21 6.49
C VAL A 124 -3.69 3.18 7.57
N ARG A 125 -3.11 3.09 8.77
CA ARG A 125 -3.41 3.95 9.92
C ARG A 125 -2.71 5.30 9.77
N VAL A 126 -3.24 6.14 8.88
CA VAL A 126 -2.66 7.44 8.53
C VAL A 126 -2.61 8.38 9.74
N GLN A 127 -3.68 8.41 10.55
CA GLN A 127 -3.67 9.21 11.78
C GLN A 127 -2.56 8.78 12.73
N HIS A 128 -2.33 7.48 12.90
CA HIS A 128 -1.26 6.98 13.75
C HIS A 128 0.14 7.42 13.24
N ALA A 129 0.35 7.40 11.92
CA ALA A 129 1.58 7.92 11.32
C ALA A 129 1.75 9.44 11.57
N ILE A 130 0.66 10.20 11.51
CA ILE A 130 0.65 11.63 11.81
C ILE A 130 0.98 11.86 13.29
N ASP A 131 0.36 11.12 14.22
CA ASP A 131 0.60 11.27 15.66
C ASP A 131 2.06 11.05 16.04
N GLN A 132 2.76 10.15 15.35
CA GLN A 132 4.19 9.88 15.55
C GLN A 132 5.10 11.04 15.12
N ARG A 133 4.61 11.96 14.27
CA ARG A 133 5.42 13.03 13.65
C ARG A 133 4.96 14.44 14.02
N ALA A 134 3.66 14.61 14.21
CA ALA A 134 3.00 15.87 14.51
C ALA A 134 1.90 15.63 15.57
N PRO A 135 2.28 15.37 16.84
CA PRO A 135 1.32 15.11 17.90
C PRO A 135 0.29 16.24 18.01
N GLY A 136 -0.99 15.87 18.04
CA GLY A 136 -2.11 16.82 18.16
C GLY A 136 -2.66 17.34 16.82
N ALA A 137 -2.03 17.01 15.69
CA ALA A 137 -2.68 17.17 14.38
C ALA A 137 -3.69 16.03 14.14
N ARG A 138 -4.85 16.35 13.59
CA ARG A 138 -5.91 15.39 13.30
C ARG A 138 -6.28 15.40 11.82
N LEU A 139 -6.22 14.23 11.18
CA LEU A 139 -6.74 14.01 9.84
C LEU A 139 -8.26 13.99 9.85
N THR A 140 -8.87 14.91 9.12
CA THR A 140 -10.33 15.02 9.00
C THR A 140 -10.83 14.52 7.65
N ALA A 141 -10.01 14.61 6.60
CA ALA A 141 -10.35 14.08 5.28
C ALA A 141 -9.09 13.64 4.52
N LEU A 142 -9.25 12.60 3.71
CA LEU A 142 -8.28 12.13 2.74
C LEU A 142 -9.01 11.79 1.44
N GLU A 143 -8.54 12.33 0.33
CA GLU A 143 -9.03 12.00 -1.00
C GLU A 143 -7.84 11.71 -1.92
N LEU A 144 -8.00 10.75 -2.82
CA LEU A 144 -7.07 10.52 -3.92
C LEU A 144 -7.81 10.80 -5.22
N ARG A 145 -7.33 11.79 -5.97
CA ARG A 145 -7.85 12.14 -7.29
C ARG A 145 -6.73 12.62 -8.17
N ASP A 146 -6.79 12.28 -9.45
CA ASP A 146 -5.83 12.72 -10.47
C ASP A 146 -4.36 12.46 -10.10
N GLY A 147 -4.10 11.39 -9.33
CA GLY A 147 -2.75 11.03 -8.89
C GLY A 147 -2.20 11.94 -7.78
N VAL A 148 -3.06 12.64 -7.06
CA VAL A 148 -2.73 13.53 -5.95
C VAL A 148 -3.52 13.11 -4.70
N ALA A 149 -2.82 12.98 -3.58
CA ALA A 149 -3.45 12.84 -2.28
C ALA A 149 -3.77 14.23 -1.71
N HIS A 150 -5.04 14.49 -1.43
CA HIS A 150 -5.53 15.69 -0.76
C HIS A 150 -5.85 15.35 0.68
N LEU A 151 -5.16 16.00 1.63
CA LEU A 151 -5.35 15.80 3.05
C LEU A 151 -5.90 17.07 3.68
N THR A 152 -6.94 16.93 4.51
CA THR A 152 -7.40 18.00 5.40
C THR A 152 -7.01 17.66 6.82
N LEU A 153 -6.28 18.56 7.46
CA LEU A 153 -5.81 18.44 8.83
C LEU A 153 -6.41 19.54 9.70
N ASP A 154 -6.95 19.16 10.86
CA ASP A 154 -7.12 20.06 11.98
C ASP A 154 -5.81 20.12 12.77
N ILE A 155 -5.27 21.33 12.90
CA ILE A 155 -3.99 21.59 13.58
C ILE A 155 -4.17 22.44 14.84
N THR A 156 -5.42 22.66 15.28
CA THR A 156 -5.71 23.45 16.49
C THR A 156 -5.03 22.86 17.73
N GLY A 157 -4.87 21.53 17.76
CA GLY A 157 -4.20 20.82 18.85
C GLY A 157 -2.69 20.59 18.66
N LEU A 158 -2.08 21.10 17.58
CA LEU A 158 -0.70 20.80 17.22
C LEU A 158 0.27 21.25 18.32
N ARG A 159 1.10 20.33 18.81
CA ARG A 159 2.20 20.65 19.71
C ARG A 159 3.48 20.79 18.91
N VAL A 160 3.96 22.01 18.75
CA VAL A 160 5.29 22.27 18.17
C VAL A 160 6.30 22.10 19.30
N SER A 161 7.09 21.03 19.23
CA SER A 161 8.27 20.83 20.09
C SER A 161 9.48 21.52 19.49
#